data_AF-A0A0E4BNQ1-F1
#
_entry.id   AF-A0A0E4BNQ1-F1
#
_cell.length_a   1.000
_cell.length_b   1.000
_cell.length_c   1.000
_cell.angle_alpha   90.00
_cell.angle_beta   90.00
_cell.angle_gamma   90.00
#
_symmetry.space_group_name_H-M   'P 1'
#
loop_
_entity.id
_entity.type
_entity.pdbx_description
1 polymer ?
#
loop_
_entity_poly.entity_id
_entity_poly.type
_entity_poly.pdbx_seq_one_letter_code
_entity_poly.pdbx_strand_id
1 'polypeptide(L)' 'MANMPGAVPLTSSQALNNATLPFGLALANKGFSAVLENPHLRAGLNVHRGRLTYKAVAESLGLPFSPIEQAAA' A
#
# COMPACT_ATOMS: atom_id res chain seq x y z
N MET A 1 -2.57 -24.92 0.17
CA MET A 1 -2.63 -23.86 -0.86
C MET A 1 -2.68 -22.51 -0.15
N ALA A 2 -1.86 -21.52 -0.51
CA ALA A 2 -1.72 -20.28 0.27
C ALA A 2 -2.86 -19.26 0.05
N ASN A 3 -3.46 -19.22 -1.15
CA ASN A 3 -4.59 -18.34 -1.47
C ASN A 3 -5.95 -19.03 -1.24
N MET A 4 -6.22 -19.46 -0.01
CA MET A 4 -7.51 -20.10 0.35
C MET A 4 -8.74 -19.23 0.04
N PRO A 5 -8.72 -17.88 0.18
CA PRO A 5 -9.84 -17.03 -0.24
C PRO A 5 -10.18 -17.12 -1.73
N GLY A 6 -9.25 -17.60 -2.56
CA GLY A 6 -9.48 -17.85 -3.99
C GLY A 6 -10.49 -18.97 -4.28
N ALA A 7 -10.76 -19.86 -3.32
CA ALA A 7 -11.78 -20.90 -3.45
C ALA A 7 -13.22 -20.34 -3.37
N VAL A 8 -13.38 -19.13 -2.80
CA VAL A 8 -14.68 -18.45 -2.63
C VAL A 8 -14.63 -17.02 -3.22
N PRO A 9 -14.41 -16.89 -4.54
CA PRO A 9 -14.01 -15.62 -5.16
C PRO A 9 -15.07 -14.52 -5.03
N LEU A 10 -16.37 -14.85 -5.06
CA LEU A 10 -17.43 -13.85 -4.89
C LEU A 10 -17.37 -13.21 -3.50
N THR A 11 -17.36 -14.06 -2.45
CA THR A 11 -17.33 -13.60 -1.06
C THR A 11 -16.02 -12.89 -0.73
N SER A 12 -14.87 -13.40 -1.18
CA SER A 12 -13.58 -12.79 -0.90
C SER A 12 -13.39 -11.46 -1.63
N SER A 13 -13.89 -11.33 -2.87
CA SER A 13 -13.88 -10.06 -3.60
C SER A 13 -14.75 -9.00 -2.92
N GLN A 14 -15.96 -9.36 -2.50
CA GLN A 14 -16.84 -8.44 -1.78
C GLN A 14 -16.21 -7.99 -0.45
N ALA A 15 -15.63 -8.91 0.31
CA ALA A 15 -14.96 -8.61 1.58
C ALA A 15 -13.75 -7.68 1.37
N LEU A 16 -12.89 -7.99 0.40
CA LEU A 16 -11.71 -7.17 0.09
C LEU A 16 -12.12 -5.77 -0.39
N ASN A 17 -13.07 -5.69 -1.33
CA ASN A 17 -13.55 -4.40 -1.85
C ASN A 17 -14.16 -3.54 -0.74
N ASN A 18 -14.98 -4.12 0.16
CA ASN A 18 -15.55 -3.36 1.27
C ASN A 18 -14.47 -2.77 2.19
N ALA A 19 -13.36 -3.49 2.40
CA ALA A 19 -12.25 -3.01 3.20
C ALA A 19 -11.38 -1.97 2.49
N THR A 20 -11.19 -2.09 1.17
CA THR A 20 -10.26 -1.25 0.40
C THR A 20 -10.90 -0.03 -0.27
N LEU A 21 -12.21 -0.08 -0.55
CA LEU A 21 -12.92 0.96 -1.30
C LEU A 21 -12.74 2.38 -0.73
N PRO A 22 -12.82 2.62 0.60
CA PRO A 22 -12.59 3.95 1.15
C PRO A 22 -11.20 4.53 0.82
N PHE A 23 -10.17 3.67 0.82
CA PHE A 23 -8.80 4.06 0.48
C PHE A 23 -8.62 4.30 -1.03
N GLY A 24 -9.25 3.45 -1.85
CA GLY A 24 -9.26 3.61 -3.31
C GLY A 24 -9.90 4.94 -3.74
N LEU A 25 -11.04 5.29 -3.14
CA LEU A 25 -11.70 6.58 -3.38
C LEU A 25 -10.85 7.77 -2.92
N ALA A 26 -10.17 7.67 -1.76
CA ALA A 26 -9.27 8.72 -1.28
C ALA A 26 -8.11 8.96 -2.26
N LEU A 27 -7.49 7.89 -2.77
CA LEU A 27 -6.44 7.97 -3.79
C LEU A 27 -6.95 8.58 -5.10
N ALA A 28 -8.14 8.18 -5.56
CA ALA A 28 -8.73 8.73 -6.78
C ALA A 28 -8.99 10.24 -6.67
N ASN A 29 -9.45 10.71 -5.51
CA ASN A 29 -9.80 12.12 -5.30
C ASN A 29 -8.59 13.03 -5.05
N LYS A 30 -7.53 12.53 -4.38
CA LYS A 30 -6.42 13.38 -3.89
C LYS A 30 -5.04 12.97 -4.41
N GLY A 31 -4.94 11.87 -5.16
CA GLY A 31 -3.66 11.32 -5.59
C GLY A 31 -2.73 11.01 -4.42
N PHE A 32 -1.45 11.36 -4.55
CA PHE A 32 -0.43 11.08 -3.54
C PHE A 32 -0.66 11.83 -2.21
N SER A 33 -1.37 12.96 -2.21
CA SER A 33 -1.68 13.68 -0.97
C SER A 33 -2.49 12.83 0.00
N ALA A 34 -3.35 11.92 -0.48
CA ALA A 34 -4.05 10.97 0.38
C ALA A 34 -3.10 10.10 1.21
N VAL A 35 -1.93 9.76 0.67
CA VAL A 35 -0.91 8.96 1.36
C VAL A 35 -0.23 9.78 2.46
N LEU A 36 -0.02 11.08 2.24
CA LEU A 36 0.58 11.95 3.26
C LEU A 36 -0.41 12.26 4.39
N GLU A 37 -1.70 12.42 4.06
CA GLU A 37 -2.76 12.77 5.01
C GLU A 37 -3.26 11.58 5.85
N ASN A 38 -3.25 10.35 5.31
CA ASN A 38 -3.79 9.17 5.99
C ASN A 38 -2.66 8.24 6.47
N PRO A 39 -2.42 8.10 7.79
CA PRO A 39 -1.34 7.27 8.32
C PRO A 39 -1.51 5.78 8.01
N HIS A 40 -2.74 5.26 7.89
CA HIS A 40 -3.00 3.87 7.53
C HIS A 40 -2.65 3.61 6.06
N LEU A 41 -2.96 4.56 5.17
CA LEU A 41 -2.59 4.46 3.76
C LEU A 41 -1.07 4.62 3.58
N ARG A 42 -0.46 5.55 4.32
CA ARG A 42 1.00 5.75 4.35
C ARG A 42 1.76 4.49 4.75
N ALA A 43 1.27 3.77 5.74
CA ALA A 43 1.88 2.53 6.21
C ALA A 43 1.94 1.43 5.14
N GLY A 44 1.09 1.49 4.11
CA GLY A 44 1.10 0.56 2.98
C GLY A 44 2.08 0.91 1.85
N LEU A 45 2.72 2.09 1.87
CA LEU A 45 3.59 2.54 0.78
C LEU A 45 4.93 1.79 0.80
N ASN A 46 5.18 1.01 -0.26
CA ASN A 46 6.41 0.23 -0.41
C ASN A 46 7.46 0.90 -1.29
N VAL A 47 7.05 1.51 -2.40
CA VAL A 47 7.94 2.13 -3.38
C VAL A 47 7.37 3.49 -3.79
N HIS A 48 8.23 4.49 -3.89
CA HIS A 48 7.90 5.78 -4.51
C HIS A 48 9.08 6.33 -5.30
N ARG A 49 8.85 6.71 -6.57
CA ARG A 49 9.88 7.27 -7.47
C ARG A 49 11.19 6.45 -7.50
N GLY A 50 11.07 5.13 -7.55
CA GLY A 50 12.22 4.20 -7.59
C GLY A 50 12.91 3.95 -6.25
N ARG A 51 12.40 4.51 -5.14
CA ARG A 51 12.96 4.33 -3.79
C ARG A 51 12.06 3.44 -2.93
N LEU A 52 12.67 2.54 -2.15
CA LEU A 52 11.94 1.71 -1.20
C LEU A 52 11.65 2.48 0.08
N THR A 53 10.37 2.68 0.37
CA THR A 53 9.88 3.42 1.54
C THR A 53 9.42 2.51 2.68
N TYR A 54 9.46 1.19 2.49
CA TYR A 54 9.11 0.22 3.51
C TYR A 54 10.35 -0.57 3.97
N LYS A 55 10.74 -0.33 5.22
CA LYS A 55 12.01 -0.79 5.79
C LYS A 55 12.18 -2.32 5.72
N ALA A 56 11.17 -3.10 6.12
CA ALA A 56 11.28 -4.56 6.15
C ALA A 56 11.45 -5.18 4.74
N VAL A 57 10.89 -4.58 3.70
CA VAL A 57 11.12 -5.03 2.32
C VAL A 57 12.53 -4.69 1.86
N ALA A 58 13.02 -3.48 2.17
CA ALA A 58 14.40 -3.09 1.86
C ALA A 58 15.43 -4.04 2.54
N GLU A 59 15.23 -4.34 3.83
CA GLU A 59 16.09 -5.24 4.58
C GLU A 59 16.05 -6.68 4.05
N SER A 60 14.86 -7.22 3.77
CA SER A 60 14.72 -8.59 3.26
C SER A 60 15.32 -8.79 1.86
N LEU A 61 15.39 -7.74 1.05
CA LEU A 61 15.95 -7.78 -0.30
C LEU A 61 17.40 -7.26 -0.38
N GLY A 62 17.98 -6.78 0.72
CA GLY A 62 19.31 -6.17 0.73
C GLY A 62 19.42 -4.89 -0.11
N LEU A 63 18.33 -4.12 -0.20
CA LEU A 63 18.24 -2.90 -1.01
C LEU A 63 18.24 -1.63 -0.13
N PRO A 64 18.60 -0.45 -0.69
CA PRO A 64 18.57 0.80 0.06
C PRO A 64 17.16 1.20 0.51
N PHE A 65 17.03 1.53 1.79
CA PHE A 65 15.82 2.12 2.36
C PHE A 65 15.86 3.66 2.29
N SER A 66 14.75 4.28 1.91
CA SER A 66 14.58 5.73 1.92
C SER A 66 13.27 6.11 2.61
N PRO A 67 13.31 6.82 3.75
CA PRO A 67 12.10 7.32 4.40
C PRO A 67 11.22 8.13 3.45
N ILE A 68 9.90 8.09 3.66
CA ILE A 68 8.94 8.77 2.76
C ILE A 68 9.19 10.28 2.69
N GLU A 69 9.65 10.89 3.78
CA GLU A 69 10.00 12.31 3.86
C GLU A 69 11.14 12.69 2.90
N GLN A 70 12.07 11.75 2.67
CA GLN A 70 13.18 11.92 1.72
C GLN A 70 12.80 11.47 0.30
N ALA A 71 11.86 10.53 0.17
CA ALA A 71 11.42 10.01 -1.12
C ALA A 71 10.38 10.90 -1.82
N ALA A 72 9.58 11.65 -1.04
CA ALA A 72 8.53 12.54 -1.54
C ALA A 72 9.06 13.92 -1.99
N ALA A 73 10.30 14.27 -1.63
CA ALA A 73 11.05 15.37 -2.23
C ALA A 73 11.38 15.06 -3.70
#